data_AF-P0DKL8-F1
#
_entry.id   AF-P0DKL8-F1
#
_cell.length_a   1.000
_cell.length_b   1.000
_cell.length_c   1.000
_cell.angle_alpha   90.00
_cell.angle_beta   90.00
_cell.angle_gamma   90.00
#
_symmetry.space_group_name_H-M   'P 1'
#
loop_
_entity.id
_entity.type
_entity.pdbx_description
1 polymer ?
#
loop_
_entity_poly.entity_id
_entity_poly.type
_entity_poly.pdbx_seq_one_letter_code
_entity_poly.pdbx_strand_id
1 'polypeptide(L)' 'QDHPVFCYLPADPGICKAHKPRFYYNPASNKCKEFFYGGCGGNANNFKTRDECHHTCVASAMGRPT' A
#
# COMPACT_ATOMS: atom_id res chain seq x y z
N GLN A 1 -9.55 -14.21 5.80
CA GLN A 1 -9.23 -12.78 5.54
C GLN A 1 -7.83 -12.75 4.93
N ASP A 2 -7.75 -12.97 3.62
CA ASP A 2 -6.52 -13.40 2.94
C ASP A 2 -5.75 -12.22 2.34
N HIS A 3 -5.26 -11.31 3.19
CA HIS A 3 -4.31 -10.29 2.75
C HIS A 3 -3.05 -10.35 3.59
N PRO A 4 -1.89 -10.01 3.03
CA PRO A 4 -0.68 -9.85 3.81
C PRO A 4 -0.92 -8.90 4.99
N VAL A 5 -0.38 -9.25 6.17
CA VAL A 5 -0.57 -8.45 7.41
C VAL A 5 -0.14 -6.99 7.21
N PHE A 6 0.88 -6.76 6.37
CA PHE A 6 1.35 -5.41 6.09
C PHE A 6 0.31 -4.51 5.41
N CYS A 7 -0.69 -5.06 4.71
CA CYS A 7 -1.75 -4.26 4.09
C CYS A 7 -2.52 -3.43 5.15
N TYR A 8 -2.52 -3.86 6.40
CA TYR A 8 -3.20 -3.17 7.50
C TYR A 8 -2.31 -2.16 8.25
N LEU A 9 -1.05 -2.00 7.84
CA LEU A 9 -0.15 -0.98 8.41
C LEU A 9 -0.51 0.43 7.89
N PRO A 10 -0.25 1.49 8.67
CA PRO A 10 -0.49 2.86 8.21
C PRO A 10 0.47 3.24 7.07
N ALA A 11 0.10 4.26 6.30
CA ALA A 11 1.05 4.94 5.42
C ALA A 11 2.21 5.52 6.24
N ASP A 12 3.43 5.14 5.91
CA ASP A 12 4.62 5.57 6.65
C ASP A 12 5.62 6.27 5.72
N PRO A 13 5.81 7.59 5.87
CA PRO A 13 6.77 8.34 5.06
C PRO A 13 8.23 7.96 5.35
N GLY A 14 8.53 7.30 6.47
CA GLY A 14 9.88 6.98 6.90
C GLY A 14 10.67 8.21 7.39
N ILE A 15 12.00 8.05 7.51
CA ILE A 15 12.88 9.06 8.13
C ILE A 15 13.60 9.98 7.13
N CYS A 16 13.61 9.59 5.84
CA CYS A 16 14.22 10.40 4.79
C CYS A 16 13.28 11.51 4.30
N LYS A 17 13.82 12.47 3.54
CA LYS A 17 13.10 13.71 3.13
C LYS A 17 12.88 13.83 1.61
N ALA A 18 12.96 12.73 0.87
CA ALA A 18 12.58 12.75 -0.54
C ALA A 18 11.05 12.92 -0.67
N HIS A 19 10.60 13.39 -1.81
CA HIS A 19 9.19 13.53 -2.13
C HIS A 19 8.83 12.51 -3.23
N LYS A 20 8.57 11.26 -2.84
CA LYS A 20 8.27 10.19 -3.80
C LYS A 20 6.79 9.82 -3.72
N PRO A 21 5.97 10.02 -4.78
CA PRO A 21 4.60 9.54 -4.78
C PRO A 21 4.58 8.02 -4.69
N ARG A 22 3.75 7.50 -3.78
CA ARG A 22 3.56 6.07 -3.50
C ARG A 22 2.10 5.82 -3.19
N PHE A 23 1.71 4.55 -3.21
CA PHE A 23 0.36 4.11 -2.85
C PHE A 23 0.41 3.22 -1.61
N TYR A 24 -0.61 3.33 -0.77
CA TYR A 24 -0.84 2.42 0.36
C TYR A 24 -2.30 1.99 0.36
N TYR A 25 -2.57 0.79 0.87
CA TYR A 25 -3.93 0.32 1.08
C TYR A 25 -4.51 0.92 2.36
N ASN A 26 -5.68 1.54 2.23
CA ASN A 26 -6.46 2.06 3.34
C ASN A 26 -7.66 1.13 3.63
N PRO A 27 -7.60 0.29 4.68
CA PRO A 27 -8.62 -0.72 4.96
C PRO A 27 -9.98 -0.11 5.34
N ALA A 28 -10.00 1.10 5.92
CA ALA A 28 -11.26 1.77 6.29
C ALA A 28 -12.10 2.15 5.06
N SER A 29 -11.43 2.44 3.94
CA SER A 29 -12.09 2.77 2.67
C SER A 29 -12.06 1.64 1.63
N ASN A 30 -11.39 0.53 1.92
CA ASN A 30 -11.09 -0.56 0.98
C ASN A 30 -10.51 -0.05 -0.35
N LYS A 31 -9.56 0.89 -0.29
CA LYS A 31 -9.00 1.58 -1.47
C LYS A 31 -7.51 1.83 -1.30
N CYS A 32 -6.78 1.78 -2.41
CA CYS A 32 -5.42 2.30 -2.49
C CYS A 32 -5.43 3.82 -2.62
N LYS A 33 -4.71 4.51 -1.72
CA LYS A 33 -4.60 5.97 -1.67
C LYS A 33 -3.15 6.39 -1.88
N GLU A 34 -2.95 7.56 -2.46
CA GLU A 34 -1.62 8.14 -2.62
C GLU A 34 -1.10 8.70 -1.29
N PHE A 35 0.21 8.65 -1.10
CA PHE A 35 0.96 9.33 -0.05
C PHE A 35 2.38 9.65 -0.54
N PHE A 36 3.12 10.47 0.22
CA PHE A 36 4.52 10.78 -0.08
C PHE A 36 5.47 9.99 0.81
N TYR A 37 6.33 9.20 0.18
CA TYR A 37 7.39 8.45 0.83
C TYR A 37 8.71 9.21 0.80
N GLY A 38 9.34 9.29 1.98
CA GLY A 38 10.63 9.93 2.23
C GLY A 38 11.81 9.28 1.52
N GLY A 39 11.64 8.06 1.01
CA GLY A 39 12.64 7.35 0.21
C GLY A 39 13.51 6.35 0.99
N CYS A 40 13.42 6.32 2.33
CA CYS A 40 14.04 5.29 3.16
C CYS A 40 13.21 5.05 4.43
N GLY A 41 13.37 3.88 5.05
CA GLY A 41 12.54 3.44 6.16
C GLY A 41 11.11 3.15 5.70
N GLY A 42 10.13 3.46 6.55
CA GLY A 42 8.74 3.14 6.26
C GLY A 42 8.41 1.67 6.49
N ASN A 43 7.24 1.24 6.00
CA ASN A 43 6.81 -0.15 6.06
C ASN A 43 6.38 -0.68 4.67
N ALA A 44 5.96 -1.94 4.62
CA ALA A 44 5.63 -2.64 3.38
C ALA A 44 4.29 -2.25 2.73
N ASN A 45 3.44 -1.44 3.39
CA ASN A 45 2.26 -0.85 2.77
C ASN A 45 2.65 0.35 1.89
N ASN A 46 3.49 0.10 0.88
CA ASN A 46 4.16 1.13 0.09
C ASN A 46 4.48 0.62 -1.32
N PHE A 47 3.64 1.01 -2.28
CA PHE A 47 3.67 0.54 -3.65
C PHE A 47 4.00 1.68 -4.63
N LYS A 48 4.67 1.35 -5.74
CA LYS A 48 5.04 2.36 -6.76
C LYS A 48 3.87 2.72 -7.66
N THR A 49 2.91 1.83 -7.82
CA THR A 49 1.71 2.05 -8.64
C THR A 49 0.44 1.69 -7.87
N ARG A 50 -0.68 2.32 -8.26
CA ARG A 50 -1.99 2.00 -7.70
C ARG A 50 -2.39 0.54 -7.98
N ASP A 51 -2.04 0.03 -9.15
CA ASP A 51 -2.40 -1.33 -9.57
C ASP A 51 -1.65 -2.38 -8.75
N GLU A 52 -0.36 -2.16 -8.46
CA GLU A 52 0.41 -3.02 -7.56
C GLU A 52 -0.26 -3.11 -6.17
N CYS A 53 -0.59 -1.96 -5.58
CA CYS A 53 -1.34 -1.90 -4.32
C CYS A 53 -2.68 -2.65 -4.40
N HIS A 54 -3.43 -2.44 -5.49
CA HIS A 54 -4.74 -3.05 -5.66
C HIS A 54 -4.65 -4.58 -5.77
N HIS A 55 -3.74 -5.11 -6.57
CA HIS A 55 -3.56 -6.55 -6.71
C HIS A 55 -3.10 -7.19 -5.40
N THR A 56 -2.22 -6.52 -4.64
CA THR A 56 -1.70 -7.07 -3.38
C THR A 56 -2.70 -7.00 -2.22
N CYS A 57 -3.43 -5.88 -2.07
CA CYS A 57 -4.19 -5.61 -0.85
C CYS A 57 -5.72 -5.46 -1.05
N VAL A 58 -6.21 -5.40 -2.29
CA VAL A 58 -7.65 -5.24 -2.60
C VAL A 58 -8.21 -6.47 -3.30
N ALA A 59 -7.52 -6.98 -4.33
CA ALA A 59 -8.01 -8.07 -5.17
C ALA A 59 -7.93 -9.45 -4.49
N SER A 60 -6.96 -9.70 -3.60
CA SER A 60 -6.85 -10.98 -2.88
C SER A 60 -8.05 -11.32 -1.99
N ALA A 61 -8.97 -10.38 -1.74
CA ALA A 61 -10.24 -10.67 -1.07
C ALA A 61 -11.19 -11.56 -1.89
N MET A 62 -11.04 -11.58 -3.21
CA MET A 62 -11.93 -12.27 -4.13
C MET A 62 -11.08 -13.13 -5.04
N GLY A 63 -11.02 -14.44 -4.79
CA GLY A 63 -10.36 -15.42 -5.65
C GLY A 63 -10.88 -15.38 -7.09
N ARG A 64 -10.42 -14.41 -7.90
CA ARG A 64 -10.64 -14.33 -9.33
C ARG A 64 -9.53 -15.16 -9.99
N PRO A 65 -9.85 -16.29 -10.64
CA PRO A 65 -8.94 -16.93 -11.56
C PRO A 65 -8.79 -15.99 -12.77
N THR A 66 -7.57 -15.59 -13.09
CA THR A 66 -7.22 -15.21 -14.47
C THR A 66 -7.14 -16.45 -15.33
#